data_AF-A0A1C5AVV5-F1
#
_entry.id   AF-A0A1C5AVV5-F1
#
_cell.length_a   1.000
_cell.length_b   1.000
_cell.length_c   1.000
_cell.angle_alpha   90.00
_cell.angle_beta   90.00
_cell.angle_gamma   90.00
#
_symmetry.space_group_name_H-M   'P 1'
#
loop_
_entity.id
_entity.type
_entity.pdbx_description
1 polymer ?
#
loop_
_entity_poly.entity_id
_entity_poly.type
_entity_poly.pdbx_seq_one_letter_code
_entity_poly.pdbx_strand_id
1 'polypeptide(L)' 'MPIVLDWTRGAGAGESAPCVICGKPAICRSPAGKPVQKVCAEVWTAQRSTGKAVA' A
#
# COMPACT_ATOMS: atom_id res chain seq x y z
N MET A 1 -4.68 -15.42 4.24
CA MET A 1 -3.22 -15.19 4.34
C MET A 1 -2.96 -13.71 4.12
N PRO A 2 -2.12 -13.04 4.92
CA PRO A 2 -1.78 -11.64 4.66
C PRO A 2 -1.02 -11.53 3.34
N ILE A 3 -1.43 -10.62 2.47
CA ILE A 3 -0.67 -10.30 1.26
C ILE A 3 0.52 -9.46 1.71
N VAL A 4 1.73 -9.97 1.53
CA VAL A 4 2.96 -9.20 1.79
C VAL A 4 3.38 -8.56 0.48
N LEU A 5 3.34 -7.22 0.41
CA LEU A 5 3.81 -6.52 -0.77
C LEU A 5 5.34 -6.45 -0.73
N ASP A 6 5.98 -6.90 -1.82
CA ASP A 6 7.41 -6.70 -2.00
C ASP A 6 7.66 -5.28 -2.50
N TRP A 7 8.15 -4.43 -1.60
CA TRP A 7 8.46 -3.03 -1.85
C TRP A 7 9.94 -2.79 -2.13
N THR A 8 10.76 -3.84 -2.18
CA THR A 8 12.19 -3.70 -2.50
C THR A 8 12.43 -3.20 -3.93
N ARG A 9 11.44 -3.33 -4.81
CA ARG A 9 11.50 -2.83 -6.20
C ARG A 9 10.36 -1.85 -6.46
N GLY A 10 10.69 -0.56 -6.55
CA GLY A 10 9.79 0.48 -7.05
C GLY A 10 9.04 1.27 -5.99
N ALA A 11 8.94 0.80 -4.74
CA ALA A 11 8.50 1.66 -3.64
C ALA A 11 9.62 2.63 -3.26
N GLY A 12 9.23 3.83 -2.79
CA GLY A 12 10.16 4.87 -2.38
C GLY A 12 9.96 5.29 -0.92
N ALA A 13 10.90 6.06 -0.40
CA ALA A 13 10.74 6.83 0.83
C ALA A 13 10.81 8.32 0.50
N GLY A 14 10.04 9.14 1.21
CA GLY A 14 10.09 10.60 1.08
C GLY A 14 9.63 11.26 2.37
N GLU A 15 9.39 12.57 2.32
CA GLU A 15 8.87 13.31 3.48
C GLU A 15 7.57 12.72 4.02
N SER A 16 7.35 12.93 5.32
CA SER A 16 6.11 12.52 5.97
C SER A 16 4.92 13.22 5.32
N ALA A 17 4.05 12.46 4.68
CA ALA A 17 2.83 12.94 4.04
C ALA A 17 1.64 12.07 4.45
N PRO A 18 0.41 12.60 4.45
CA PRO A 18 -0.76 11.82 4.85
C PRO A 18 -0.98 10.61 3.94
N CYS A 19 -1.14 9.44 4.54
CA CYS A 19 -1.46 8.20 3.85
C CYS A 19 -2.79 8.34 3.09
N VAL A 20 -2.80 8.02 1.79
CA VAL A 20 -4.01 8.13 0.97
C VAL A 20 -5.14 7.16 1.36
N ILE A 21 -4.88 6.21 2.26
CA ILE A 21 -5.88 5.23 2.73
C ILE A 21 -6.42 5.61 4.11
N CYS A 22 -5.55 5.93 5.07
CA CYS A 22 -5.93 6.13 6.48
C CYS A 22 -5.71 7.56 7.01
N GLY A 23 -5.14 8.46 6.20
CA GLY A 23 -4.84 9.86 6.58
C GLY A 23 -3.65 10.02 7.53
N LYS A 24 -3.16 8.95 8.17
CA LYS A 24 -2.02 9.01 9.11
C LYS A 24 -0.70 9.29 8.38
N PRO A 25 0.31 9.85 9.06
CA PRO A 25 1.63 10.09 8.47
C PRO A 25 2.24 8.84 7.82
N ALA A 26 2.73 9.00 6.60
CA ALA A 26 3.39 7.97 5.81
C ALA A 26 4.66 8.53 5.15
N ILE A 27 5.80 7.92 5.50
CA ILE A 27 7.11 8.16 4.86
C ILE A 27 7.20 7.36 3.56
N CYS A 28 6.66 6.15 3.55
CA CYS A 28 6.73 5.28 2.39
C CYS A 28 5.83 5.73 1.24
N ARG A 29 6.23 5.35 0.03
CA ARG A 29 5.52 5.58 -1.23
C ARG A 29 5.26 4.25 -1.92
N SER A 30 4.06 4.05 -2.43
CA SER A 30 3.78 2.91 -3.31
C SER A 30 4.62 2.99 -4.59
N PRO A 31 4.69 1.92 -5.39
CA PRO A 31 5.30 1.97 -6.72
C PRO A 31 4.72 3.04 -7.66
N ALA A 32 3.49 3.51 -7.39
CA ALA A 32 2.86 4.63 -8.10
C ALA A 32 3.21 6.01 -7.51
N GLY A 33 4.16 6.08 -6.59
CA GLY A 33 4.61 7.32 -5.93
C GLY A 33 3.65 7.90 -4.90
N LYS A 34 2.56 7.22 -4.54
CA LYS A 34 1.55 7.74 -3.60
C LYS A 34 1.97 7.52 -2.14
N PRO A 35 1.76 8.50 -1.24
CA PRO A 35 2.03 8.33 0.19
C PRO A 35 1.12 7.27 0.79
N VAL A 36 1.68 6.14 1.19
CA VAL A 36 0.90 5.05 1.77
C VAL A 36 1.76 4.21 2.72
N GLN A 37 1.19 3.82 3.85
CA GLN A 37 1.81 2.88 4.77
C GLN A 37 1.76 1.47 4.15
N LYS A 38 2.83 0.69 4.30
CA LYS A 38 2.89 -0.68 3.75
C LYS A 38 1.68 -1.51 4.16
N VAL A 39 1.34 -1.49 5.45
CA VAL A 39 0.21 -2.24 5.99
C VAL A 39 -1.13 -1.81 5.37
N CYS A 40 -1.33 -0.52 5.11
CA CYS A 40 -2.57 -0.03 4.48
C CYS A 40 -2.68 -0.52 3.04
N ALA A 41 -1.56 -0.52 2.29
CA ALA A 41 -1.54 -1.03 0.92
C ALA A 41 -1.76 -2.55 0.88
N GLU A 42 -1.19 -3.30 1.82
CA GLU A 42 -1.39 -4.74 1.97
C GLU A 42 -2.86 -5.08 2.28
N VAL A 43 -3.47 -4.38 3.24
CA VAL A 43 -4.89 -4.53 3.59
C VAL A 43 -5.80 -4.19 2.40
N TRP A 44 -5.53 -3.10 1.69
CA TRP A 44 -6.28 -2.71 0.50
C TRP A 44 -6.17 -3.73 -0.63
N THR A 45 -4.98 -4.30 -0.84
CA THR A 45 -4.74 -5.36 -1.83
C THR A 45 -5.47 -6.64 -1.44
N ALA A 46 -5.43 -7.01 -0.16
CA ALA A 46 -6.15 -8.18 0.36
C ALA A 46 -7.66 -8.04 0.11
N GLN A 47 -8.26 -6.89 0.44
CA GLN A 47 -9.70 -6.65 0.20
C GLN A 47 -10.08 -6.74 -1.28
N ARG A 48 -9.22 -6.24 -2.19
CA ARG A 48 -9.47 -6.31 -3.64
C ARG A 48 -9.27 -7.70 -4.23
N SER A 49 -8.31 -8.47 -3.70
CA SER A 49 -8.06 -9.84 -4.13
C SER A 49 -9.22 -10.78 -3.80
N THR A 50 -9.95 -10.53 -2.71
CA THR A 50 -11.14 -11.31 -2.33
C THR A 50 -12.33 -11.11 -3.29
N GLY A 51 -12.31 -10.05 -4.11
CA GLY A 51 -13.29 -9.81 -5.17
C GLY A 51 -12.89 -10.34 -6.55
N LYS A 52 -11.71 -10.97 -6.70
CA LYS A 52 -11.20 -11.51 -7.97
C LYS A 52 -11.03 -13.03 -7.88
N ALA A 53 -12.09 -13.72 -7.46
CA ALA A 53 -12.32 -15.13 -7.72
C ALA A 53 -13.77 -15.25 -8.23
N VAL A 54 -13.92 -15.82 -9.44
CA VAL A 54 -15.14 -15.87 -10.30
C VAL A 54 -15.35 -14.64 -11.18
N ALA A 55 -14.68 -14.67 -12.34
CA ALA A 55 -15.27 -14.46 -13.66
C ALA A 55 -14.33 -15.05 -14.72
#